data_AF-A0A3M0ZGG6-F1
#
_entry.id   AF-A0A3M0ZGG6-F1
#
_cell.length_a   1.000
_cell.length_b   1.000
_cell.length_c   1.000
_cell.angle_alpha   90.00
_cell.angle_beta   90.00
_cell.angle_gamma   90.00
#
_symmetry.space_group_name_H-M   'P 1'
#
loop_
_entity.id
_entity.type
_entity.pdbx_description
1 polymer ?
#
loop_
_entity_poly.entity_id
_entity_poly.type
_entity_poly.pdbx_seq_one_letter_code
_entity_poly.pdbx_strand_id
1 'polypeptide(L)'
;MAEFRRCRESFLLAVVSALVLTAGPAGAQCAGDCSADMLSQPKAIERLAKKTWKALLVCGKKGRPACPATCPLPDGTAPPYSLTASCAQLVACNLEALAATAFEASWDPTGLCPVERASDCGNARMKGAGKLVVKKLKRRRTSKMDKLAKDRQKCVAKVDGKGPCGGAAVCEAPGAWIDAIMPVVLGKGGYQLLPFTAAASGEGIVRLTLAAESADWSIAGRESVVLDYDVDGTPVGQIVVHNGESPTDYRVMLGAVTAGAHTIGLRHNKRISPASDSAVFVEETPLVEVVSPGDPGYDALRYAPMLLGLDAKLNPFPGHPGNAVSDVPAVTYVAASPAVGKTTYRYVMIWSNEDGGTGRYPEVMLAHYGRTTDIENYVEVDVADTGDLLEVRYRPDESGTLAVFGGAFFGTHPIVRTATANGLVADDGDSLLRFALAPFEFDDSASIRERGMDLDPVSYVLMAKEVIREHKTEPDGDPNSKKISDERNYLFVEYDIDVDVSGNVLRAYAVVGGQRYRSDHNRPGLPVLPMRVGGGRGQTAIELPPGTTLADITEFGMEGVGTMSGTLYHLDGFMLGGDFLPDGHVTFDGALAASGSNPTWSVTLP
;
A
#
# COMPACT_ATOMS: atom_id res chain seq x y z
N MET A 1 -23.33 6.86 12.79
CA MET A 1 -22.26 6.90 11.75
C MET A 1 -22.63 7.51 10.39
N ALA A 2 -23.80 8.15 10.21
CA ALA A 2 -24.09 8.92 8.99
C ALA A 2 -23.37 10.30 8.93
N GLU A 3 -22.78 10.76 10.02
CA GLU A 3 -21.96 11.99 10.08
C GLU A 3 -20.47 11.75 9.74
N PHE A 4 -19.96 10.52 9.81
CA PHE A 4 -18.56 10.23 9.48
C PHE A 4 -18.29 10.19 7.96
N ARG A 5 -19.32 9.94 7.13
CA ARG A 5 -19.21 10.11 5.66
C ARG A 5 -19.13 11.58 5.22
N ARG A 6 -19.66 12.52 6.01
CA ARG A 6 -19.58 13.97 5.69
C ARG A 6 -18.25 14.61 6.05
N CYS A 7 -17.49 14.04 6.97
CA CYS A 7 -16.14 14.53 7.30
C CYS A 7 -15.11 14.16 6.22
N ARG A 8 -15.36 13.10 5.44
CA ARG A 8 -14.52 12.71 4.29
C ARG A 8 -14.69 13.62 3.07
N GLU A 9 -15.84 14.30 2.94
CA GLU A 9 -16.09 15.26 1.85
C GLU A 9 -15.81 16.72 2.25
N SER A 10 -15.86 17.06 3.55
CA SER A 10 -15.69 18.46 4.00
C SER A 10 -14.25 18.87 4.29
N PHE A 11 -13.32 17.91 4.49
CA PHE A 11 -11.89 18.21 4.60
C PHE A 11 -11.17 18.24 3.24
N LEU A 12 -11.83 17.78 2.16
CA LEU A 12 -11.36 17.96 0.79
C LEU A 12 -11.64 19.37 0.22
N LEU A 13 -12.32 20.24 0.97
CA LEU A 13 -12.70 21.58 0.53
C LEU A 13 -12.11 22.72 1.37
N ALA A 14 -10.94 22.54 1.98
CA ALA A 14 -10.16 23.65 2.55
C ALA A 14 -8.68 23.28 2.70
N VAL A 15 -8.04 22.94 1.57
CA VAL A 15 -6.67 23.28 1.13
C VAL A 15 -6.54 22.56 -0.21
N VAL A 16 -7.23 23.08 -1.22
CA VAL A 16 -6.78 22.90 -2.60
C VAL A 16 -5.61 23.87 -2.76
N SER A 17 -4.48 23.53 -2.14
CA SER A 17 -3.21 24.01 -2.65
C SER A 17 -3.04 23.31 -3.97
N ALA A 18 -3.33 24.05 -5.04
CA ALA A 18 -3.15 23.62 -6.40
C ALA A 18 -1.79 22.93 -6.52
N LEU A 19 -1.81 21.60 -6.70
CA LEU A 19 -0.64 20.84 -7.11
C LEU A 19 -0.38 21.23 -8.57
N VAL A 20 0.19 22.42 -8.75
CA VAL A 20 0.76 22.83 -10.03
C VAL A 20 2.00 21.98 -10.19
N LEU A 21 1.89 20.92 -10.98
CA LEU A 21 3.03 20.33 -11.67
C LEU A 21 3.74 21.49 -12.38
N THR A 22 4.83 21.99 -11.79
CA THR A 22 5.70 22.96 -12.44
C THR A 22 6.42 22.23 -13.55
N ALA A 23 5.76 22.18 -14.71
CA ALA A 23 6.34 21.76 -15.95
C ALA A 23 7.60 22.59 -16.19
N GLY A 24 8.69 21.91 -16.57
CA GLY A 24 9.88 22.54 -17.11
C GLY A 24 9.53 23.47 -18.29
N PRO A 25 10.47 24.33 -18.70
CA PRO A 25 10.18 25.49 -19.54
C PRO A 25 9.56 25.09 -20.89
N ALA A 26 8.39 25.67 -21.18
CA ALA A 26 7.81 25.93 -22.50
C ALA A 26 7.75 24.78 -23.54
N GLY A 27 7.34 23.58 -23.13
CA GLY A 27 6.83 22.56 -24.06
C GLY A 27 5.29 22.59 -24.07
N ALA A 28 4.66 22.61 -25.25
CA ALA A 28 3.21 22.45 -25.34
C ALA A 28 2.75 21.20 -24.57
N GLN A 29 1.73 21.32 -23.71
CA GLN A 29 1.13 20.16 -23.06
C GLN A 29 0.48 19.29 -24.13
N CYS A 30 1.16 18.21 -24.50
CA CYS A 30 0.60 17.22 -25.40
C CYS A 30 -0.52 16.47 -24.70
N ALA A 31 -1.76 16.71 -25.13
CA ALA A 31 -2.91 15.94 -24.69
C ALA A 31 -2.92 14.55 -25.36
N GLY A 32 -3.46 13.56 -24.65
CA GLY A 32 -3.65 12.21 -25.14
C GLY A 32 -3.30 11.15 -24.08
N ASP A 33 -3.62 9.91 -24.39
CA ASP A 33 -3.49 8.77 -23.50
C ASP A 33 -3.06 7.53 -24.29
N CYS A 34 -2.07 6.81 -23.78
CA CYS A 34 -1.57 5.54 -24.33
C CYS A 34 -1.81 4.35 -23.41
N SER A 35 -2.55 4.50 -22.32
CA SER A 35 -2.72 3.49 -21.26
C SER A 35 -3.20 2.14 -21.81
N ALA A 36 -4.34 2.13 -22.50
CA ALA A 36 -4.90 0.91 -23.09
C ALA A 36 -4.01 0.28 -24.18
N ASP A 37 -3.39 1.10 -25.03
CA ASP A 37 -2.48 0.64 -26.09
C ASP A 37 -1.16 0.09 -25.52
N MET A 38 -0.70 0.60 -24.38
CA MET A 38 0.53 0.14 -23.72
C MET A 38 0.33 -1.24 -23.08
N LEU A 39 -0.89 -1.56 -22.66
CA LEU A 39 -1.23 -2.91 -22.21
C LEU A 39 -1.40 -3.88 -23.38
N SER A 40 -2.23 -3.51 -24.36
CA SER A 40 -2.64 -4.42 -25.45
C SER A 40 -1.60 -4.58 -26.57
N GLN A 41 -0.89 -3.51 -26.93
CA GLN A 41 0.02 -3.49 -28.08
C GLN A 41 1.25 -2.57 -27.92
N PRO A 42 2.05 -2.70 -26.85
CA PRO A 42 3.14 -1.76 -26.55
C PRO A 42 4.25 -1.74 -27.61
N LYS A 43 4.38 -2.79 -28.42
CA LYS A 43 5.31 -2.81 -29.57
C LYS A 43 4.88 -1.88 -30.70
N ALA A 44 3.57 -1.64 -30.89
CA ALA A 44 3.05 -0.72 -31.90
C ALA A 44 3.43 0.72 -31.55
N ILE A 45 3.30 1.13 -30.29
CA ILE A 45 3.77 2.43 -29.78
C ILE A 45 5.28 2.60 -30.02
N GLU A 46 6.11 1.61 -29.65
CA GLU A 46 7.57 1.62 -29.89
C GLU A 46 7.90 1.80 -31.38
N ARG A 47 7.15 1.13 -32.27
CA ARG A 47 7.33 1.19 -33.73
C ARG A 47 6.91 2.55 -34.29
N LEU A 48 5.76 3.08 -33.87
CA LEU A 48 5.27 4.39 -34.28
C LEU A 48 6.29 5.46 -33.89
N ALA A 49 6.66 5.53 -32.61
CA ALA A 49 7.65 6.49 -32.12
C ALA A 49 8.95 6.41 -32.92
N LYS A 50 9.43 5.20 -33.22
CA LYS A 50 10.63 4.95 -34.03
C LYS A 50 10.51 5.48 -35.46
N LYS A 51 9.33 5.38 -36.07
CA LYS A 51 9.09 5.82 -37.44
C LYS A 51 8.91 7.34 -37.49
N THR A 52 8.17 7.91 -36.55
CA THR A 52 7.95 9.35 -36.40
C THR A 52 9.26 10.11 -36.19
N TRP A 53 10.11 9.75 -35.22
CA TRP A 53 11.37 10.50 -35.00
C TRP A 53 12.33 10.40 -36.20
N LYS A 54 12.30 9.29 -36.95
CA LYS A 54 13.09 9.14 -38.17
C LYS A 54 12.55 10.02 -39.31
N ALA A 55 11.24 10.12 -39.47
CA ALA A 55 10.62 11.01 -40.45
C ALA A 55 10.99 12.47 -40.17
N LEU A 56 10.85 12.90 -38.91
CA LEU A 56 11.28 14.23 -38.44
C LEU A 56 12.76 14.49 -38.71
N LEU A 57 13.65 13.52 -38.46
CA LEU A 57 15.07 13.63 -38.80
C LEU A 57 15.32 13.77 -40.31
N VAL A 58 14.56 13.08 -41.17
CA VAL A 58 14.68 13.22 -42.63
C VAL A 58 14.22 14.61 -43.07
N CYS A 59 13.12 15.12 -42.52
CA CYS A 59 12.63 16.48 -42.77
C CYS A 59 13.68 17.51 -42.35
N GLY A 60 14.19 17.42 -41.12
CA GLY A 60 15.28 18.23 -40.57
C GLY A 60 16.48 18.37 -41.51
N LYS A 61 16.92 17.26 -42.12
CA LYS A 61 18.06 17.24 -43.04
C LYS A 61 17.81 17.91 -44.39
N LYS A 62 16.56 18.04 -44.83
CA LYS A 62 16.22 18.58 -46.14
C LYS A 62 16.04 20.11 -46.12
N GLY A 63 15.34 20.65 -45.11
CA GLY A 63 14.94 22.07 -45.12
C GLY A 63 13.94 22.41 -46.24
N ARG A 64 13.37 23.62 -46.24
CA ARG A 64 12.61 24.13 -47.40
C ARG A 64 13.57 24.52 -48.55
N PRO A 65 13.16 24.41 -49.83
CA PRO A 65 11.85 23.95 -50.35
C PRO A 65 11.73 22.42 -50.50
N ALA A 66 12.77 21.65 -50.15
CA ALA A 66 12.81 20.20 -50.37
C ALA A 66 11.98 19.38 -49.36
N CYS A 67 11.53 20.02 -48.28
CA CYS A 67 10.55 19.50 -47.34
C CYS A 67 9.13 19.88 -47.85
N PRO A 68 8.19 18.93 -47.97
CA PRO A 68 6.79 19.24 -48.27
C PRO A 68 6.22 20.26 -47.27
N ALA A 69 5.11 20.92 -47.62
CA ALA A 69 4.48 21.94 -46.78
C ALA A 69 4.27 21.49 -45.32
N THR A 70 4.09 20.18 -45.10
CA THR A 70 4.10 19.49 -43.80
C THR A 70 5.00 18.24 -43.86
N CYS A 71 5.77 17.95 -42.79
CA CYS A 71 6.58 16.73 -42.73
C CYS A 71 5.69 15.47 -42.75
N PRO A 72 5.94 14.48 -43.63
CA PRO A 72 5.07 13.31 -43.74
C PRO A 72 5.32 12.35 -42.57
N LEU A 73 4.56 12.53 -41.50
CA LEU A 73 4.57 11.64 -40.33
C LEU A 73 3.70 10.41 -40.57
N PRO A 74 4.06 9.24 -40.02
CA PRO A 74 3.21 8.05 -40.11
C PRO A 74 1.90 8.28 -39.33
N ASP A 75 0.78 7.88 -39.93
CA ASP A 75 -0.51 7.78 -39.24
C ASP A 75 -0.47 6.60 -38.26
N GLY A 76 -0.59 6.88 -36.97
CA GLY A 76 -0.60 5.87 -35.90
C GLY A 76 -1.89 5.08 -35.79
N THR A 77 -2.99 5.57 -36.37
CA THR A 77 -4.30 4.90 -36.36
C THR A 77 -4.43 3.87 -37.48
N ALA A 78 -3.66 4.04 -38.55
CA ALA A 78 -3.62 3.12 -39.67
C ALA A 78 -2.73 1.88 -39.40
N PRO A 79 -2.95 0.76 -40.12
CA PRO A 79 -2.00 -0.35 -40.14
C PRO A 79 -0.60 0.11 -40.57
N PRO A 80 0.48 -0.44 -39.95
CA PRO A 80 0.50 -1.61 -39.08
C PRO A 80 0.50 -1.27 -37.57
N TYR A 81 0.14 -0.04 -37.18
CA TYR A 81 0.17 0.37 -35.77
C TYR A 81 -1.17 0.19 -35.09
N SER A 82 -2.26 0.61 -35.75
CA SER A 82 -3.64 0.44 -35.25
C SER A 82 -3.84 0.90 -33.80
N LEU A 83 -3.18 1.99 -33.43
CA LEU A 83 -3.31 2.60 -32.10
C LEU A 83 -4.61 3.41 -32.01
N THR A 84 -5.06 3.67 -30.78
CA THR A 84 -6.10 4.67 -30.56
C THR A 84 -5.63 6.04 -31.07
N ALA A 85 -6.59 6.88 -31.48
CA ALA A 85 -6.31 8.24 -31.93
C ALA A 85 -5.59 9.06 -30.83
N SER A 86 -6.02 8.87 -29.58
CA SER A 86 -5.44 9.50 -28.38
C SER A 86 -3.95 9.16 -28.24
N CYS A 87 -3.59 7.87 -28.33
CA CYS A 87 -2.19 7.46 -28.20
C CYS A 87 -1.33 7.90 -29.40
N ALA A 88 -1.87 7.78 -30.62
CA ALA A 88 -1.18 8.24 -31.82
C ALA A 88 -0.87 9.75 -31.76
N GLN A 89 -1.82 10.55 -31.30
CA GLN A 89 -1.67 11.99 -31.10
C GLN A 89 -0.63 12.31 -30.02
N LEU A 90 -0.67 11.62 -28.87
CA LEU A 90 0.30 11.80 -27.79
C LEU A 90 1.73 11.56 -28.27
N VAL A 91 1.96 10.47 -29.02
CA VAL A 91 3.27 10.13 -29.58
C VAL A 91 3.74 11.16 -30.60
N ALA A 92 2.86 11.59 -31.50
CA ALA A 92 3.18 12.58 -32.53
C ALA A 92 3.57 13.92 -31.91
N CYS A 93 2.70 14.48 -31.05
CA CYS A 93 2.92 15.77 -30.41
C CYS A 93 4.23 15.81 -29.61
N ASN A 94 4.51 14.79 -28.80
CA ASN A 94 5.74 14.76 -27.99
C ASN A 94 7.02 14.66 -28.85
N LEU A 95 6.95 13.98 -30.00
CA LEU A 95 8.10 13.89 -30.90
C LEU A 95 8.28 15.16 -31.75
N GLU A 96 7.20 15.88 -32.05
CA GLU A 96 7.25 17.21 -32.66
C GLU A 96 7.83 18.25 -31.70
N ALA A 97 7.40 18.24 -30.43
CA ALA A 97 7.99 19.07 -29.38
C ALA A 97 9.50 18.78 -29.23
N LEU A 98 9.88 17.50 -29.25
CA LEU A 98 11.29 17.12 -29.26
C LEU A 98 12.03 17.65 -30.50
N ALA A 99 11.40 17.64 -31.68
CA ALA A 99 12.00 18.19 -32.89
C ALA A 99 12.22 19.71 -32.76
N ALA A 100 11.27 20.44 -32.19
CA ALA A 100 11.42 21.87 -31.91
C ALA A 100 12.62 22.14 -30.99
N THR A 101 12.77 21.40 -29.89
CA THR A 101 13.94 21.51 -29.00
C THR A 101 15.24 21.09 -29.67
N ALA A 102 15.22 20.04 -30.49
CA ALA A 102 16.42 19.51 -31.11
C ALA A 102 16.93 20.40 -32.26
N PHE A 103 16.04 20.99 -33.04
CA PHE A 103 16.37 21.77 -34.23
C PHE A 103 16.36 23.28 -33.99
N GLU A 104 15.84 23.76 -32.85
CA GLU A 104 15.78 25.18 -32.47
C GLU A 104 15.18 26.05 -33.59
N ALA A 105 15.81 27.18 -33.91
CA ALA A 105 15.36 28.14 -34.91
C ALA A 105 15.19 27.55 -36.33
N SER A 106 15.76 26.37 -36.60
CA SER A 106 15.55 25.70 -37.90
C SER A 106 14.20 24.99 -38.01
N TRP A 107 13.41 24.89 -36.94
CA TRP A 107 12.10 24.22 -36.93
C TRP A 107 10.95 25.22 -36.85
N ASP A 108 10.03 25.18 -37.83
CA ASP A 108 8.76 25.91 -37.79
C ASP A 108 7.70 25.01 -37.14
N PRO A 109 7.27 25.29 -35.89
CA PRO A 109 6.30 24.47 -35.18
C PRO A 109 4.89 24.56 -35.78
N THR A 110 4.57 25.64 -36.49
CA THR A 110 3.28 25.83 -37.16
C THR A 110 3.18 25.09 -38.49
N GLY A 111 4.29 24.97 -39.22
CA GLY A 111 4.38 24.23 -40.48
C GLY A 111 4.79 22.76 -40.34
N LEU A 112 5.16 22.31 -39.13
CA LEU A 112 5.70 20.97 -38.85
C LEU A 112 6.84 20.56 -39.79
N CYS A 113 7.65 21.53 -40.20
CA CYS A 113 8.72 21.34 -41.19
C CYS A 113 9.81 22.38 -40.94
N PRO A 114 11.09 22.04 -41.15
CA PRO A 114 12.16 22.99 -40.90
C PRO A 114 12.24 24.09 -41.96
N VAL A 115 12.42 25.35 -41.52
CA VAL A 115 12.57 26.52 -42.39
C VAL A 115 13.85 26.41 -43.23
N GLU A 116 14.92 25.94 -42.61
CA GLU A 116 16.23 25.72 -43.22
C GLU A 116 16.75 24.31 -42.90
N ARG A 117 17.82 23.88 -43.58
CA ARG A 117 18.46 22.60 -43.26
C ARG A 117 19.02 22.65 -41.83
N ALA A 118 18.65 21.67 -41.01
CA ALA A 118 19.15 21.56 -39.63
C ALA A 118 20.67 21.43 -39.59
N SER A 119 21.28 22.08 -38.60
CA SER A 119 22.72 21.99 -38.31
C SER A 119 23.16 20.57 -37.96
N ASP A 120 24.47 20.31 -37.97
CA ASP A 120 25.01 19.02 -37.52
C ASP A 120 24.64 18.73 -36.06
N CYS A 121 24.65 19.75 -35.20
CA CYS A 121 24.18 19.63 -33.82
C CYS A 121 22.68 19.31 -33.75
N GLY A 122 21.83 19.99 -34.52
CA GLY A 122 20.40 19.71 -34.51
C GLY A 122 20.08 18.28 -34.96
N ASN A 123 20.77 17.81 -36.00
CA ASN A 123 20.70 16.42 -36.45
C ASN A 123 21.21 15.43 -35.40
N ALA A 124 22.29 15.76 -34.69
CA ALA A 124 22.85 14.92 -33.62
C ALA A 124 21.87 14.81 -32.44
N ARG A 125 21.34 15.94 -31.98
CA ARG A 125 20.31 16.05 -30.92
C ARG A 125 19.08 15.23 -31.23
N MET A 126 18.44 15.44 -32.39
CA MET A 126 17.23 14.70 -32.77
C MET A 126 17.48 13.20 -32.88
N LYS A 127 18.62 12.80 -33.45
CA LYS A 127 19.00 11.38 -33.57
C LYS A 127 19.34 10.74 -32.22
N GLY A 128 19.91 11.49 -31.29
CA GLY A 128 20.23 11.04 -29.94
C GLY A 128 18.97 10.86 -29.12
N ALA A 129 18.22 11.95 -28.91
CA ALA A 129 17.03 12.00 -28.09
C ALA A 129 15.89 11.14 -28.65
N GLY A 130 15.63 11.16 -29.96
CA GLY A 130 14.60 10.30 -30.58
C GLY A 130 14.89 8.81 -30.41
N LYS A 131 16.18 8.41 -30.41
CA LYS A 131 16.57 7.04 -30.06
C LYS A 131 16.35 6.74 -28.59
N LEU A 132 16.59 7.70 -27.69
CA LEU A 132 16.38 7.55 -26.25
C LEU A 132 14.89 7.36 -25.92
N VAL A 133 13.98 8.11 -26.57
CA VAL A 133 12.52 7.91 -26.44
C VAL A 133 12.13 6.46 -26.75
N VAL A 134 12.57 5.93 -27.90
CA VAL A 134 12.28 4.53 -28.29
C VAL A 134 12.91 3.53 -27.32
N LYS A 135 14.11 3.82 -26.80
CA LYS A 135 14.76 2.98 -25.79
C LYS A 135 13.96 2.96 -24.50
N LYS A 136 13.48 4.11 -24.04
CA LYS A 136 12.66 4.24 -22.83
C LYS A 136 11.34 3.48 -22.96
N LEU A 137 10.59 3.61 -24.06
CA LEU A 137 9.41 2.79 -24.35
C LEU A 137 9.73 1.29 -24.29
N LYS A 138 10.85 0.87 -24.92
CA LYS A 138 11.30 -0.52 -24.84
C LYS A 138 11.62 -0.95 -23.41
N ARG A 139 12.25 -0.09 -22.59
CA ARG A 139 12.59 -0.40 -21.19
C ARG A 139 11.33 -0.53 -20.34
N ARG A 140 10.36 0.36 -20.49
CA ARG A 140 9.05 0.30 -19.84
C ARG A 140 8.33 -1.01 -20.18
N ARG A 141 8.23 -1.36 -21.47
CA ARG A 141 7.62 -2.62 -21.95
C ARG A 141 8.32 -3.89 -21.46
N THR A 142 9.65 -3.84 -21.26
CA THR A 142 10.44 -5.04 -20.90
C THR A 142 10.86 -5.07 -19.43
N SER A 143 10.33 -4.15 -18.62
CA SER A 143 10.68 -3.95 -17.21
C SER A 143 12.20 -3.92 -17.01
N LYS A 144 12.91 -3.08 -17.77
CA LYS A 144 14.38 -2.93 -17.75
C LYS A 144 14.80 -1.48 -17.60
N MET A 145 14.09 -0.73 -16.74
CA MET A 145 14.36 0.69 -16.51
C MET A 145 15.71 0.94 -15.83
N ASP A 146 16.31 -0.08 -15.22
CA ASP A 146 17.66 -0.08 -14.66
C ASP A 146 18.74 0.21 -15.73
N LYS A 147 18.41 0.00 -17.02
CA LYS A 147 19.30 0.30 -18.14
C LYS A 147 19.14 1.73 -18.68
N LEU A 148 18.18 2.51 -18.19
CA LEU A 148 17.88 3.85 -18.72
C LEU A 148 19.03 4.83 -18.50
N ALA A 149 19.67 4.83 -17.33
CA ALA A 149 20.82 5.69 -17.04
C ALA A 149 21.96 5.48 -18.06
N LYS A 150 22.27 4.22 -18.38
CA LYS A 150 23.25 3.87 -19.42
C LYS A 150 22.81 4.28 -20.82
N ASP A 151 21.51 4.16 -21.14
CA ASP A 151 20.97 4.62 -22.42
C ASP A 151 21.02 6.17 -22.53
N ARG A 152 20.83 6.90 -21.43
CA ARG A 152 20.99 8.38 -21.34
C ARG A 152 22.45 8.79 -21.53
N GLN A 153 23.41 8.17 -20.85
CA GLN A 153 24.85 8.45 -21.05
C GLN A 153 25.28 8.24 -22.52
N LYS A 154 24.78 7.16 -23.16
CA LYS A 154 25.02 6.91 -24.59
C LYS A 154 24.37 7.94 -25.50
N CYS A 155 23.26 8.54 -25.09
CA CYS A 155 22.64 9.64 -25.81
C CYS A 155 23.57 10.87 -25.76
N VAL A 156 24.01 11.29 -24.57
CA VAL A 156 24.90 12.44 -24.38
C VAL A 156 26.18 12.29 -25.20
N ALA A 157 26.92 11.19 -25.00
CA ALA A 157 28.18 10.94 -25.71
C ALA A 157 28.02 10.94 -27.24
N LYS A 158 26.84 10.55 -27.73
CA LYS A 158 26.55 10.54 -29.17
C LYS A 158 26.20 11.91 -29.72
N VAL A 159 25.46 12.71 -28.96
CA VAL A 159 25.12 14.08 -29.33
C VAL A 159 26.40 14.92 -29.34
N ASP A 160 27.20 14.82 -28.29
CA ASP A 160 28.41 15.63 -28.12
C ASP A 160 29.63 15.11 -28.89
N GLY A 161 29.56 13.89 -29.44
CA GLY A 161 30.54 13.38 -30.40
C GLY A 161 30.58 14.14 -31.74
N LYS A 162 29.71 15.15 -31.92
CA LYS A 162 29.70 16.08 -33.07
C LYS A 162 30.16 17.50 -32.72
N GLY A 163 30.67 17.71 -31.51
CA GLY A 163 30.96 19.02 -30.93
C GLY A 163 30.09 19.29 -29.70
N PRO A 164 30.22 20.45 -29.03
CA PRO A 164 29.44 20.79 -27.84
C PRO A 164 27.97 21.08 -28.19
N CYS A 165 27.21 20.04 -28.54
CA CYS A 165 25.85 20.15 -29.06
C CYS A 165 24.77 20.11 -27.97
N GLY A 166 25.14 20.31 -26.70
CA GLY A 166 24.20 20.32 -25.58
C GLY A 166 23.57 18.96 -25.29
N GLY A 167 24.36 17.88 -25.41
CA GLY A 167 23.90 16.51 -25.22
C GLY A 167 23.21 16.27 -23.87
N ALA A 168 23.74 16.83 -22.79
CA ALA A 168 23.15 16.71 -21.46
C ALA A 168 21.69 17.21 -21.44
N ALA A 169 21.46 18.46 -21.87
CA ALA A 169 20.13 19.09 -21.85
C ALA A 169 19.10 18.32 -22.70
N VAL A 170 19.44 17.93 -23.93
CA VAL A 170 18.47 17.26 -24.81
C VAL A 170 18.21 15.80 -24.44
N CYS A 171 19.15 15.15 -23.74
CA CYS A 171 19.05 13.74 -23.36
C CYS A 171 18.52 13.53 -21.93
N GLU A 172 18.35 14.59 -21.14
CA GLU A 172 17.84 14.52 -19.78
C GLU A 172 16.37 14.10 -19.76
N ALA A 173 15.48 14.88 -20.38
CA ALA A 173 14.04 14.67 -20.29
C ALA A 173 13.31 14.08 -21.53
N PRO A 174 13.96 13.59 -22.61
CA PRO A 174 13.21 13.13 -23.77
C PRO A 174 12.38 11.89 -23.39
N GLY A 175 11.07 12.01 -23.57
CA GLY A 175 10.13 10.97 -23.19
C GLY A 175 9.66 11.01 -21.74
N ALA A 176 9.68 12.17 -21.08
CA ALA A 176 9.03 12.36 -19.77
C ALA A 176 7.56 11.90 -19.78
N TRP A 177 6.83 12.15 -20.87
CA TRP A 177 5.46 11.67 -21.08
C TRP A 177 5.28 10.14 -20.95
N ILE A 178 6.35 9.35 -21.14
CA ILE A 178 6.30 7.89 -21.00
C ILE A 178 6.11 7.48 -19.54
N ASP A 179 6.59 8.30 -18.59
CA ASP A 179 6.49 8.01 -17.16
C ASP A 179 5.05 8.16 -16.66
N ALA A 180 4.25 9.00 -17.33
CA ALA A 180 2.83 9.22 -17.05
C ALA A 180 1.90 8.16 -17.67
N ILE A 181 2.43 7.21 -18.46
CA ILE A 181 1.61 6.11 -19.00
C ILE A 181 1.45 5.06 -17.89
N MET A 182 0.20 4.85 -17.50
CA MET A 182 -0.23 3.89 -16.49
C MET A 182 -1.23 2.89 -17.11
N PRO A 183 -1.44 1.69 -16.52
CA PRO A 183 -0.64 1.14 -15.45
C PRO A 183 0.78 0.75 -15.91
N VAL A 184 1.69 0.60 -14.96
CA VAL A 184 3.03 0.06 -15.21
C VAL A 184 3.04 -1.43 -14.99
N VAL A 185 3.44 -2.19 -16.00
CA VAL A 185 3.64 -3.63 -15.85
C VAL A 185 5.08 -3.94 -15.42
N LEU A 186 5.21 -4.60 -14.29
CA LEU A 186 6.45 -5.13 -13.75
C LEU A 186 6.44 -6.66 -13.86
N GLY A 187 7.05 -7.18 -14.92
CA GLY A 187 7.17 -8.63 -15.11
C GLY A 187 8.23 -9.27 -14.20
N LYS A 188 8.25 -10.61 -14.17
CA LYS A 188 9.18 -11.43 -13.38
C LYS A 188 10.64 -10.95 -13.45
N GLY A 189 11.22 -10.65 -12.28
CA GLY A 189 12.61 -10.17 -12.17
C GLY A 189 12.87 -8.80 -12.82
N GLY A 190 11.81 -8.11 -13.26
CA GLY A 190 11.86 -6.82 -13.90
C GLY A 190 12.19 -5.69 -12.93
N TYR A 191 12.45 -4.51 -13.50
CA TYR A 191 12.66 -3.26 -12.78
C TYR A 191 11.97 -2.10 -13.50
N GLN A 192 11.23 -1.30 -12.74
CA GLN A 192 10.57 -0.08 -13.18
C GLN A 192 11.04 1.11 -12.34
N LEU A 193 10.92 2.31 -12.91
CA LEU A 193 11.18 3.57 -12.24
C LEU A 193 9.90 4.40 -12.28
N LEU A 194 9.58 5.00 -11.14
CA LEU A 194 8.45 5.91 -10.96
C LEU A 194 9.01 7.25 -10.47
N PRO A 195 9.05 8.29 -11.31
CA PRO A 195 9.56 9.59 -10.90
C PRO A 195 8.53 10.31 -10.01
N PHE A 196 9.03 11.14 -9.09
CA PHE A 196 8.23 12.09 -8.33
C PHE A 196 9.04 13.36 -8.05
N THR A 197 8.37 14.42 -7.62
CA THR A 197 9.01 15.68 -7.23
C THR A 197 8.58 16.03 -5.81
N ALA A 198 9.54 16.20 -4.91
CA ALA A 198 9.34 16.71 -3.57
C ALA A 198 9.36 18.24 -3.60
N ALA A 199 8.29 18.88 -3.10
CA ALA A 199 8.19 20.34 -3.06
C ALA A 199 9.11 20.97 -1.98
N ALA A 200 9.40 20.20 -0.92
CA ALA A 200 10.25 20.57 0.19
C ALA A 200 11.09 19.36 0.64
N SER A 201 12.06 19.59 1.52
CA SER A 201 12.82 18.51 2.17
C SER A 201 12.08 18.03 3.43
N GLY A 202 12.10 16.74 3.71
CA GLY A 202 11.41 16.16 4.86
C GLY A 202 11.41 14.63 4.82
N GLU A 203 10.57 14.02 5.64
CA GLU A 203 10.32 12.57 5.58
C GLU A 203 9.27 12.25 4.53
N GLY A 204 9.62 11.38 3.58
CA GLY A 204 8.73 10.98 2.51
C GLY A 204 7.93 9.73 2.85
N ILE A 205 6.65 9.72 2.47
CA ILE A 205 5.81 8.52 2.38
C ILE A 205 5.23 8.42 0.97
N VAL A 206 4.93 7.20 0.55
CA VAL A 206 4.25 6.95 -0.72
C VAL A 206 3.10 5.99 -0.56
N ARG A 207 1.99 6.30 -1.24
CA ARG A 207 0.91 5.34 -1.53
C ARG A 207 1.08 4.82 -2.95
N LEU A 208 1.23 3.51 -3.07
CA LEU A 208 1.31 2.79 -4.34
C LEU A 208 0.10 1.87 -4.49
N THR A 209 -0.73 2.09 -5.51
CA THR A 209 -1.83 1.17 -5.84
C THR A 209 -1.30 0.03 -6.71
N LEU A 210 -1.24 -1.17 -6.14
CA LEU A 210 -0.64 -2.34 -6.77
C LEU A 210 -1.64 -3.50 -6.88
N ALA A 211 -1.51 -4.29 -7.94
CA ALA A 211 -2.20 -5.56 -8.14
C ALA A 211 -1.23 -6.61 -8.73
N ALA A 212 -1.45 -7.88 -8.44
CA ALA A 212 -0.67 -9.01 -8.94
C ALA A 212 -1.57 -9.98 -9.74
N GLU A 213 -1.25 -10.17 -11.02
CA GLU A 213 -2.07 -10.87 -12.02
C GLU A 213 -2.57 -12.27 -11.61
N SER A 214 -1.81 -13.00 -10.79
CA SER A 214 -2.13 -14.38 -10.45
C SER A 214 -1.74 -14.74 -9.02
N ALA A 215 -1.47 -13.75 -8.17
CA ALA A 215 -1.30 -14.00 -6.74
C ALA A 215 -2.67 -14.12 -6.06
N ASP A 216 -2.75 -14.92 -5.00
CA ASP A 216 -3.93 -15.08 -4.16
C ASP A 216 -3.50 -15.59 -2.78
N TRP A 217 -3.69 -14.76 -1.75
CA TRP A 217 -3.35 -15.07 -0.36
C TRP A 217 -4.03 -16.34 0.17
N SER A 218 -5.13 -16.78 -0.44
CA SER A 218 -5.84 -18.01 -0.05
C SER A 218 -5.25 -19.30 -0.64
N ILE A 219 -4.28 -19.20 -1.56
CA ILE A 219 -3.74 -20.34 -2.30
C ILE A 219 -2.26 -20.57 -1.98
N ALA A 220 -1.97 -21.73 -1.38
CA ALA A 220 -0.61 -22.15 -1.06
C ALA A 220 0.33 -22.10 -2.29
N GLY A 221 1.47 -21.44 -2.15
CA GLY A 221 2.47 -21.23 -3.21
C GLY A 221 2.14 -20.13 -4.22
N ARG A 222 1.03 -19.40 -4.05
CA ARG A 222 0.61 -18.26 -4.88
C ARG A 222 0.28 -17.02 -4.06
N GLU A 223 0.65 -16.98 -2.79
CA GLU A 223 0.16 -16.01 -1.81
C GLU A 223 0.43 -14.56 -2.21
N SER A 224 1.65 -14.27 -2.66
CA SER A 224 2.06 -12.89 -2.95
C SER A 224 3.13 -12.75 -4.03
N VAL A 225 3.38 -11.51 -4.43
CA VAL A 225 4.60 -11.09 -5.10
C VAL A 225 5.36 -10.12 -4.21
N VAL A 226 6.66 -10.33 -4.02
CA VAL A 226 7.53 -9.41 -3.28
C VAL A 226 8.22 -8.44 -4.23
N LEU A 227 8.11 -7.15 -3.96
CA LEU A 227 8.86 -6.10 -4.62
C LEU A 227 9.96 -5.55 -3.71
N ASP A 228 11.20 -5.49 -4.19
CA ASP A 228 12.20 -4.61 -3.56
C ASP A 228 11.95 -3.18 -4.06
N TYR A 229 12.04 -2.20 -3.18
CA TYR A 229 11.98 -0.78 -3.57
C TYR A 229 13.18 0.03 -3.09
N ASP A 230 13.52 1.02 -3.91
CA ASP A 230 14.63 1.93 -3.68
C ASP A 230 14.21 3.39 -3.93
N VAL A 231 14.88 4.32 -3.26
CA VAL A 231 14.76 5.77 -3.50
C VAL A 231 16.09 6.24 -4.06
N ASP A 232 16.07 6.74 -5.30
CA ASP A 232 17.25 7.16 -6.05
C ASP A 232 18.37 6.11 -6.11
N GLY A 233 17.98 4.83 -6.20
CA GLY A 233 18.89 3.70 -6.24
C GLY A 233 19.38 3.22 -4.86
N THR A 234 18.99 3.89 -3.76
CA THR A 234 19.27 3.45 -2.39
C THR A 234 18.16 2.51 -1.92
N PRO A 235 18.45 1.22 -1.64
CA PRO A 235 17.44 0.28 -1.18
C PRO A 235 16.81 0.72 0.15
N VAL A 236 15.49 0.72 0.22
CA VAL A 236 14.74 1.08 1.45
C VAL A 236 14.13 -0.16 2.08
N GLY A 237 13.34 -0.95 1.32
CA GLY A 237 12.67 -2.12 1.86
C GLY A 237 11.98 -2.98 0.81
N GLN A 238 11.04 -3.80 1.27
CA GLN A 238 10.21 -4.67 0.47
C GLN A 238 8.71 -4.35 0.66
N ILE A 239 7.93 -4.60 -0.39
CA ILE A 239 6.47 -4.59 -0.39
C ILE A 239 6.02 -6.01 -0.73
N VAL A 240 5.14 -6.59 0.09
CA VAL A 240 4.49 -7.87 -0.17
C VAL A 240 3.13 -7.56 -0.81
N VAL A 241 3.01 -7.76 -2.12
CA VAL A 241 1.75 -7.57 -2.84
C VAL A 241 0.87 -8.79 -2.62
N HIS A 242 0.00 -8.72 -1.61
CA HIS A 242 -0.76 -9.85 -1.07
C HIS A 242 -2.19 -9.96 -1.61
N ASN A 243 -2.82 -8.84 -2.02
CA ASN A 243 -4.25 -8.85 -2.40
C ASN A 243 -4.53 -9.26 -3.85
N GLY A 244 -3.65 -10.04 -4.47
CA GLY A 244 -3.87 -10.60 -5.81
C GLY A 244 -4.25 -9.57 -6.87
N GLU A 245 -5.24 -9.92 -7.70
CA GLU A 245 -5.73 -9.07 -8.80
C GLU A 245 -6.47 -7.80 -8.32
N SER A 246 -6.84 -7.71 -7.04
CA SER A 246 -7.54 -6.56 -6.49
C SER A 246 -6.58 -5.39 -6.25
N PRO A 247 -6.74 -4.25 -6.96
CA PRO A 247 -5.95 -3.05 -6.72
C PRO A 247 -6.02 -2.64 -5.25
N THR A 248 -4.86 -2.53 -4.61
CA THR A 248 -4.73 -2.25 -3.18
C THR A 248 -3.66 -1.20 -2.96
N ASP A 249 -3.93 -0.30 -2.02
CA ASP A 249 -2.98 0.74 -1.63
C ASP A 249 -1.96 0.21 -0.63
N TYR A 250 -0.69 0.29 -0.99
CA TYR A 250 0.43 -0.02 -0.10
C TYR A 250 1.09 1.29 0.32
N ARG A 251 1.13 1.56 1.62
CA ARG A 251 1.69 2.77 2.21
C ARG A 251 3.05 2.48 2.83
N VAL A 252 4.12 3.00 2.22
CA VAL A 252 5.49 2.78 2.68
C VAL A 252 6.25 4.09 2.83
N MET A 253 7.23 4.09 3.73
CA MET A 253 8.16 5.18 3.92
C MET A 253 9.20 5.19 2.81
N LEU A 254 9.59 6.39 2.39
CA LEU A 254 10.71 6.67 1.51
C LEU A 254 11.97 7.06 2.31
N GLY A 255 11.79 7.46 3.58
CA GLY A 255 12.81 8.09 4.42
C GLY A 255 13.02 9.56 4.07
N ALA A 256 14.12 10.13 4.56
CA ALA A 256 14.47 11.52 4.30
C ALA A 256 14.69 11.79 2.80
N VAL A 257 13.94 12.75 2.26
CA VAL A 257 14.06 13.23 0.87
C VAL A 257 14.34 14.72 0.85
N THR A 258 15.11 15.17 -0.14
CA THR A 258 15.38 16.59 -0.36
C THR A 258 14.31 17.23 -1.25
N ALA A 259 14.19 18.56 -1.26
CA ALA A 259 13.40 19.22 -2.29
C ALA A 259 13.98 18.95 -3.69
N GLY A 260 13.15 18.59 -4.66
CA GLY A 260 13.56 18.35 -6.04
C GLY A 260 13.03 17.06 -6.66
N ALA A 261 13.66 16.64 -7.75
CA ALA A 261 13.27 15.46 -8.51
C ALA A 261 13.90 14.18 -7.93
N HIS A 262 13.07 13.16 -7.76
CA HIS A 262 13.43 11.88 -7.18
C HIS A 262 12.82 10.72 -7.97
N THR A 263 13.24 9.50 -7.65
CA THR A 263 12.73 8.28 -8.25
C THR A 263 12.48 7.19 -7.21
N ILE A 264 11.36 6.50 -7.36
CA ILE A 264 11.08 5.22 -6.71
C ILE A 264 11.41 4.12 -7.71
N GLY A 265 12.38 3.28 -7.38
CA GLY A 265 12.66 2.04 -8.10
C GLY A 265 11.84 0.89 -7.55
N LEU A 266 11.25 0.08 -8.43
CA LEU A 266 10.54 -1.15 -8.06
C LEU A 266 11.14 -2.34 -8.79
N ARG A 267 11.52 -3.38 -8.05
CA ARG A 267 12.07 -4.63 -8.58
C ARG A 267 11.20 -5.81 -8.17
N HIS A 268 10.79 -6.62 -9.14
CA HIS A 268 10.14 -7.89 -8.86
C HIS A 268 11.16 -8.88 -8.29
N ASN A 269 11.02 -9.24 -7.01
CA ASN A 269 11.94 -10.14 -6.32
C ASN A 269 11.48 -11.59 -6.46
N LYS A 270 11.69 -12.13 -7.66
CA LYS A 270 11.32 -13.52 -8.02
C LYS A 270 11.96 -14.62 -7.14
N ARG A 271 12.95 -14.29 -6.31
CA ARG A 271 13.65 -15.28 -5.45
C ARG A 271 12.81 -15.63 -4.22
N ILE A 272 12.12 -14.63 -3.68
CA ILE A 272 11.36 -14.76 -2.43
C ILE A 272 9.84 -14.61 -2.63
N SER A 273 9.41 -14.30 -3.85
CA SER A 273 7.99 -14.27 -4.22
C SER A 273 7.42 -15.69 -4.38
N PRO A 274 6.35 -16.06 -3.66
CA PRO A 274 5.62 -17.30 -3.89
C PRO A 274 5.04 -17.36 -5.31
N ALA A 275 4.29 -16.33 -5.71
CA ALA A 275 3.75 -16.17 -7.06
C ALA A 275 4.80 -15.59 -8.03
N SER A 276 5.99 -16.19 -8.12
CA SER A 276 7.15 -15.61 -8.82
C SER A 276 6.95 -15.33 -10.32
N ASP A 277 5.96 -15.95 -10.96
CA ASP A 277 5.60 -15.73 -12.37
C ASP A 277 4.51 -14.68 -12.57
N SER A 278 3.84 -14.25 -11.49
CA SER A 278 2.82 -13.22 -11.55
C SER A 278 3.44 -11.86 -11.88
N ALA A 279 2.91 -11.19 -12.90
CA ALA A 279 3.20 -9.79 -13.14
C ALA A 279 2.57 -8.92 -12.04
N VAL A 280 3.20 -7.79 -11.75
CA VAL A 280 2.63 -6.75 -10.88
C VAL A 280 2.30 -5.52 -11.72
N PHE A 281 1.12 -4.98 -11.50
CA PHE A 281 0.63 -3.74 -12.07
C PHE A 281 0.77 -2.64 -11.02
N VAL A 282 1.37 -1.52 -11.41
CA VAL A 282 1.28 -0.25 -10.69
C VAL A 282 0.16 0.52 -11.36
N GLU A 283 -0.99 0.61 -10.71
CA GLU A 283 -2.24 1.06 -11.35
C GLU A 283 -2.26 2.56 -11.59
N GLU A 284 -1.75 3.31 -10.62
CA GLU A 284 -1.83 4.77 -10.60
C GLU A 284 -0.47 5.42 -10.31
N THR A 285 -0.34 6.70 -10.70
CA THR A 285 0.85 7.50 -10.38
C THR A 285 1.06 7.51 -8.86
N PRO A 286 2.31 7.30 -8.38
CA PRO A 286 2.58 7.33 -6.94
C PRO A 286 2.11 8.63 -6.29
N LEU A 287 1.41 8.50 -5.18
CA LEU A 287 1.02 9.63 -4.36
C LEU A 287 2.03 9.78 -3.23
N VAL A 288 2.95 10.71 -3.43
CA VAL A 288 4.02 11.00 -2.49
C VAL A 288 3.65 12.20 -1.64
N GLU A 289 3.82 12.06 -0.34
CA GLU A 289 3.74 13.14 0.64
C GLU A 289 5.11 13.29 1.31
N VAL A 290 5.49 14.54 1.58
CA VAL A 290 6.73 14.86 2.29
C VAL A 290 6.37 15.74 3.48
N VAL A 291 6.61 15.22 4.69
CA VAL A 291 6.35 15.92 5.94
C VAL A 291 7.63 16.65 6.33
N SER A 292 7.60 17.98 6.40
CA SER A 292 8.79 18.79 6.65
C SER A 292 9.10 18.89 8.15
N PRO A 293 10.35 19.19 8.54
CA PRO A 293 10.67 19.49 9.93
C PRO A 293 9.79 20.61 10.50
N GLY A 294 9.11 20.32 11.61
CA GLY A 294 8.19 21.24 12.29
C GLY A 294 6.72 21.10 11.87
N ASP A 295 6.42 20.33 10.82
CA ASP A 295 5.03 19.99 10.50
C ASP A 295 4.47 18.94 11.48
N PRO A 296 3.15 18.93 11.75
CA PRO A 296 2.52 17.87 12.52
C PRO A 296 2.85 16.48 11.97
N GLY A 297 3.17 15.54 12.86
CA GLY A 297 3.52 14.16 12.50
C GLY A 297 4.96 13.95 12.01
N TYR A 298 5.77 15.00 11.87
CA TYR A 298 7.17 14.83 11.45
C TYR A 298 7.97 13.91 12.39
N ASP A 299 7.83 14.11 13.71
CA ASP A 299 8.54 13.31 14.72
C ASP A 299 8.03 11.87 14.79
N ALA A 300 6.72 11.68 14.65
CA ALA A 300 6.09 10.37 14.56
C ALA A 300 6.50 9.59 13.31
N LEU A 301 6.84 10.29 12.22
CA LEU A 301 7.27 9.66 10.98
C LEU A 301 8.78 9.40 10.95
N ARG A 302 9.62 10.39 11.30
CA ARG A 302 11.09 10.24 11.19
C ARG A 302 11.69 9.22 12.13
N TYR A 303 11.02 8.95 13.24
CA TYR A 303 11.42 7.91 14.20
C TYR A 303 10.58 6.63 14.07
N ALA A 304 9.74 6.51 13.04
CA ALA A 304 8.98 5.30 12.79
C ALA A 304 9.93 4.11 12.54
N PRO A 305 9.69 2.93 13.13
CA PRO A 305 10.61 1.81 13.01
C PRO A 305 10.65 1.20 11.61
N MET A 306 11.78 0.57 11.27
CA MET A 306 11.86 -0.41 10.20
C MET A 306 11.87 -1.82 10.79
N LEU A 307 10.95 -2.67 10.32
CA LEU A 307 10.84 -4.05 10.78
C LEU A 307 11.58 -4.99 9.81
N LEU A 308 12.63 -5.66 10.29
CA LEU A 308 13.19 -6.83 9.64
C LEU A 308 12.25 -8.00 9.90
N GLY A 309 11.70 -8.56 8.82
CA GLY A 309 10.68 -9.58 8.89
C GLY A 309 11.16 -10.93 9.43
N LEU A 310 10.23 -11.84 9.65
CA LEU A 310 10.50 -13.26 9.90
C LEU A 310 11.35 -13.83 8.77
N ASP A 311 12.57 -14.29 9.10
CA ASP A 311 13.38 -15.12 8.20
C ASP A 311 12.90 -16.57 8.24
N ALA A 312 13.17 -17.31 7.16
CA ALA A 312 12.92 -18.73 6.99
C ALA A 312 13.44 -19.62 8.15
N LYS A 313 14.41 -19.15 8.95
CA LYS A 313 14.96 -19.87 10.10
C LYS A 313 14.07 -19.86 11.35
N LEU A 314 13.24 -18.82 11.51
CA LEU A 314 12.29 -18.70 12.62
C LEU A 314 10.90 -19.22 12.25
N ASN A 315 10.74 -19.65 11.00
CA ASN A 315 9.46 -20.08 10.49
C ASN A 315 9.17 -21.56 10.84
N PRO A 316 7.94 -21.90 11.26
CA PRO A 316 7.56 -23.28 11.54
C PRO A 316 7.57 -24.21 10.30
N PHE A 317 7.61 -23.66 9.09
CA PHE A 317 7.61 -24.41 7.83
C PHE A 317 8.99 -24.37 7.14
N PRO A 318 9.66 -25.53 6.94
CA PRO A 318 10.94 -25.60 6.24
C PRO A 318 10.86 -25.07 4.80
N GLY A 319 11.69 -24.09 4.43
CA GLY A 319 11.74 -23.51 3.07
C GLY A 319 10.74 -22.37 2.83
N HIS A 320 10.08 -21.88 3.88
CA HIS A 320 9.08 -20.82 3.84
C HIS A 320 9.71 -19.42 3.68
N PRO A 321 9.23 -18.58 2.75
CA PRO A 321 9.81 -17.26 2.48
C PRO A 321 9.41 -16.18 3.50
N GLY A 322 9.21 -16.57 4.77
CA GLY A 322 8.83 -15.66 5.86
C GLY A 322 7.51 -14.92 5.58
N ASN A 323 7.51 -13.61 5.83
CA ASN A 323 6.34 -12.73 5.69
C ASN A 323 5.75 -12.62 4.27
N ALA A 324 6.32 -13.30 3.28
CA ALA A 324 5.76 -13.36 1.93
C ALA A 324 4.57 -14.32 1.80
N VAL A 325 4.30 -15.18 2.79
CA VAL A 325 3.17 -16.13 2.74
C VAL A 325 2.33 -16.19 4.02
N SER A 326 2.84 -15.74 5.16
CA SER A 326 2.20 -15.79 6.48
C SER A 326 2.66 -14.61 7.31
N ASP A 327 1.89 -14.18 8.31
CA ASP A 327 2.25 -13.09 9.22
C ASP A 327 2.78 -11.84 8.48
N VAL A 328 2.19 -11.39 7.38
CA VAL A 328 2.68 -10.17 6.72
C VAL A 328 2.38 -8.95 7.60
N PRO A 329 3.36 -8.06 7.88
CA PRO A 329 3.08 -6.78 8.52
C PRO A 329 2.16 -5.98 7.60
N ALA A 330 0.90 -5.81 8.00
CA ALA A 330 -0.14 -5.26 7.14
C ALA A 330 -0.42 -3.80 7.46
N VAL A 331 -0.51 -3.48 8.75
CA VAL A 331 -0.90 -2.14 9.23
C VAL A 331 0.02 -1.72 10.35
N THR A 332 0.48 -0.46 10.32
CA THR A 332 1.13 0.16 11.47
C THR A 332 0.48 1.49 11.76
N TYR A 333 0.27 1.79 13.04
CA TYR A 333 -0.15 3.10 13.50
C TYR A 333 0.74 3.60 14.63
N VAL A 334 0.64 4.89 14.92
CA VAL A 334 1.38 5.55 15.99
C VAL A 334 0.42 6.34 16.89
N ALA A 335 0.52 6.10 18.20
CA ALA A 335 -0.19 6.85 19.22
C ALA A 335 0.80 7.78 19.93
N ALA A 336 0.54 9.09 19.90
CA ALA A 336 1.35 10.09 20.59
C ALA A 336 0.83 10.33 22.01
N SER A 337 1.72 10.32 22.99
CA SER A 337 1.45 10.62 24.40
C SER A 337 2.33 11.77 24.87
N PRO A 338 1.87 13.03 24.76
CA PRO A 338 2.61 14.19 25.21
C PRO A 338 2.78 14.22 26.73
N ALA A 339 3.97 14.61 27.19
CA ALA A 339 4.31 14.82 28.58
C ALA A 339 5.19 16.08 28.73
N VAL A 340 5.45 16.50 29.97
CA VAL A 340 6.34 17.65 30.21
C VAL A 340 7.76 17.30 29.76
N GLY A 341 8.27 18.04 28.76
CA GLY A 341 9.64 17.91 28.26
C GLY A 341 9.84 16.81 27.20
N LYS A 342 8.82 16.01 26.89
CA LYS A 342 8.88 14.96 25.87
C LYS A 342 7.52 14.55 25.33
N THR A 343 7.50 13.99 24.12
CA THR A 343 6.38 13.20 23.60
C THR A 343 6.83 11.76 23.42
N THR A 344 6.01 10.81 23.87
CA THR A 344 6.23 9.37 23.61
C THR A 344 5.38 8.93 22.43
N TYR A 345 6.01 8.40 21.39
CA TYR A 345 5.36 7.80 20.24
C TYR A 345 5.37 6.28 20.39
N ARG A 346 4.19 5.69 20.56
CA ARG A 346 4.01 4.24 20.63
C ARG A 346 3.56 3.71 19.29
N TYR A 347 4.36 2.83 18.69
CA TYR A 347 4.06 2.20 17.42
C TYR A 347 3.41 0.84 17.65
N VAL A 348 2.28 0.62 16.98
CA VAL A 348 1.55 -0.64 17.01
C VAL A 348 1.53 -1.21 15.60
N MET A 349 1.82 -2.50 15.50
CA MET A 349 1.81 -3.25 14.26
C MET A 349 0.70 -4.30 14.32
N ILE A 350 0.04 -4.50 13.19
CA ILE A 350 -0.96 -5.54 12.96
C ILE A 350 -0.41 -6.45 11.86
N TRP A 351 -0.18 -7.71 12.20
CA TRP A 351 0.20 -8.75 11.25
C TRP A 351 -1.02 -9.49 10.74
N SER A 352 -0.92 -10.12 9.57
CA SER A 352 -2.05 -10.82 8.95
C SER A 352 -2.60 -12.00 9.76
N ASN A 353 -1.83 -12.52 10.73
CA ASN A 353 -2.17 -13.70 11.52
C ASN A 353 -1.38 -13.72 12.83
N GLU A 354 -1.81 -14.57 13.76
CA GLU A 354 -1.08 -15.00 14.95
C GLU A 354 -0.70 -16.46 14.72
N ASP A 355 0.54 -16.73 14.30
CA ASP A 355 1.04 -18.10 14.10
C ASP A 355 1.63 -18.74 15.37
N GLY A 356 1.79 -17.93 16.41
CA GLY A 356 2.31 -18.29 17.70
C GLY A 356 1.26 -18.39 18.80
N GLY A 357 1.71 -18.48 20.06
CA GLY A 357 0.89 -18.23 21.25
C GLY A 357 -0.56 -18.75 21.21
N THR A 358 -1.50 -17.80 21.19
CA THR A 358 -2.95 -18.04 21.19
C THR A 358 -3.47 -18.47 19.81
N GLY A 359 -2.73 -18.20 18.74
CA GLY A 359 -3.02 -18.61 17.36
C GLY A 359 -3.14 -20.11 17.12
N ARG A 360 -2.65 -20.92 18.07
CA ARG A 360 -2.93 -22.37 18.12
C ARG A 360 -4.41 -22.71 18.39
N TYR A 361 -5.19 -21.73 18.82
CA TYR A 361 -6.60 -21.83 19.18
C TYR A 361 -7.39 -20.71 18.46
N PRO A 362 -7.55 -20.78 17.12
CA PRO A 362 -8.21 -19.72 16.35
C PRO A 362 -9.66 -19.46 16.80
N GLU A 363 -10.33 -20.47 17.36
CA GLU A 363 -11.65 -20.30 17.98
C GLU A 363 -11.62 -19.38 19.20
N VAL A 364 -10.54 -19.39 19.97
CA VAL A 364 -10.33 -18.46 21.08
C VAL A 364 -10.02 -17.07 20.56
N MET A 365 -9.25 -16.97 19.47
CA MET A 365 -8.90 -15.70 18.85
C MET A 365 -10.15 -14.93 18.39
N LEU A 366 -11.06 -15.59 17.64
CA LEU A 366 -12.34 -15.00 17.24
C LEU A 366 -13.26 -14.72 18.42
N ALA A 367 -13.41 -15.66 19.35
CA ALA A 367 -14.31 -15.49 20.50
C ALA A 367 -13.87 -14.38 21.47
N HIS A 368 -12.55 -14.19 21.65
CA HIS A 368 -12.01 -13.28 22.65
C HIS A 368 -11.59 -11.92 22.08
N TYR A 369 -11.01 -11.89 20.88
CA TYR A 369 -10.47 -10.68 20.26
C TYR A 369 -11.25 -10.23 19.03
N GLY A 370 -12.08 -11.10 18.43
CA GLY A 370 -12.80 -10.79 17.20
C GLY A 370 -11.92 -10.77 15.95
N ARG A 371 -10.76 -11.42 15.99
CA ARG A 371 -9.78 -11.46 14.90
C ARG A 371 -8.86 -12.66 15.05
N THR A 372 -8.22 -13.08 13.96
CA THR A 372 -7.10 -14.03 13.96
C THR A 372 -5.74 -13.38 13.65
N THR A 373 -5.72 -12.07 13.37
CA THR A 373 -4.49 -11.26 13.28
C THR A 373 -3.76 -11.15 14.61
N ASP A 374 -2.45 -10.90 14.58
CA ASP A 374 -1.70 -10.44 15.75
C ASP A 374 -1.63 -8.91 15.79
N ILE A 375 -1.66 -8.32 16.99
CA ILE A 375 -1.57 -6.87 17.21
C ILE A 375 -0.65 -6.62 18.39
N GLU A 376 0.49 -5.95 18.13
CA GLU A 376 1.48 -5.66 19.17
C GLU A 376 1.98 -4.21 19.18
N ASN A 377 2.09 -3.66 20.39
CA ASN A 377 3.02 -2.56 20.64
C ASN A 377 4.43 -3.15 20.56
N TYR A 378 5.19 -2.71 19.56
CA TYR A 378 6.50 -3.29 19.27
C TYR A 378 7.66 -2.31 19.54
N VAL A 379 7.43 -1.00 19.41
CA VAL A 379 8.43 0.04 19.66
C VAL A 379 7.78 1.28 20.28
N GLU A 380 8.48 1.88 21.24
CA GLU A 380 8.22 3.23 21.72
C GLU A 380 9.44 4.14 21.51
N VAL A 381 9.17 5.40 21.20
CA VAL A 381 10.20 6.42 21.06
C VAL A 381 9.86 7.63 21.90
N ASP A 382 10.79 8.06 22.75
CA ASP A 382 10.70 9.31 23.49
C ASP A 382 11.45 10.40 22.73
N VAL A 383 10.75 11.49 22.41
CA VAL A 383 11.31 12.65 21.68
C VAL A 383 11.16 13.88 22.57
N ALA A 384 12.22 14.65 22.75
CA ALA A 384 12.20 15.88 23.53
C ALA A 384 11.38 16.97 22.83
N ASP A 385 10.95 18.00 23.56
CA ASP A 385 10.26 19.16 22.96
C ASP A 385 11.11 19.92 21.91
N THR A 386 12.44 19.73 21.93
CA THR A 386 13.39 20.25 20.92
C THR A 386 13.44 19.41 19.64
N GLY A 387 12.77 18.25 19.62
CA GLY A 387 12.87 17.25 18.56
C GLY A 387 14.08 16.33 18.70
N ASP A 388 14.80 16.32 19.82
CA ASP A 388 15.91 15.39 20.02
C ASP A 388 15.39 14.00 20.43
N LEU A 389 15.91 12.95 19.80
CA LEU A 389 15.65 11.57 20.23
C LEU A 389 16.24 11.34 21.62
N LEU A 390 15.39 10.99 22.59
CA LEU A 390 15.81 10.73 23.97
C LEU A 390 16.07 9.25 24.22
N GLU A 391 15.13 8.38 23.84
CA GLU A 391 15.22 6.95 24.06
C GLU A 391 14.36 6.19 23.05
N VAL A 392 14.81 5.01 22.64
CA VAL A 392 14.00 4.03 21.92
C VAL A 392 13.88 2.80 22.79
N ARG A 393 12.66 2.25 22.92
CA ARG A 393 12.39 1.00 23.62
C ARG A 393 11.63 0.05 22.71
N TYR A 394 11.83 -1.24 22.88
CA TYR A 394 11.16 -2.27 22.08
C TYR A 394 10.57 -3.36 22.96
N ARG A 395 9.68 -4.19 22.41
CA ARG A 395 9.06 -5.31 23.13
C ARG A 395 9.81 -6.64 22.87
N PRO A 396 10.67 -7.09 23.81
CA PRO A 396 11.45 -8.32 23.64
C PRO A 396 10.67 -9.60 23.96
N ASP A 397 9.67 -9.50 24.85
CA ASP A 397 8.97 -10.65 25.41
C ASP A 397 7.53 -10.32 25.87
N GLU A 398 6.84 -11.34 26.38
CA GLU A 398 5.44 -11.27 26.84
C GLU A 398 5.27 -10.63 28.23
N SER A 399 6.34 -10.21 28.90
CA SER A 399 6.22 -9.59 30.24
C SER A 399 5.53 -8.23 30.20
N GLY A 400 5.44 -7.62 29.02
CA GLY A 400 4.98 -6.24 28.82
C GLY A 400 6.02 -5.18 29.21
N THR A 401 7.21 -5.57 29.67
CA THR A 401 8.31 -4.65 29.96
C THR A 401 9.08 -4.36 28.67
N LEU A 402 9.17 -3.09 28.28
CA LEU A 402 9.96 -2.69 27.13
C LEU A 402 11.46 -2.61 27.50
N ALA A 403 12.32 -3.15 26.63
CA ALA A 403 13.77 -3.06 26.75
C ALA A 403 14.31 -1.82 26.03
N VAL A 404 15.41 -1.25 26.52
CA VAL A 404 16.10 -0.15 25.84
C VAL A 404 16.77 -0.68 24.57
N PHE A 405 16.55 0.02 23.46
CA PHE A 405 17.10 -0.31 22.14
C PHE A 405 18.59 0.08 22.04
N GLY A 406 19.43 -0.88 21.68
CA GLY A 406 20.85 -0.70 21.39
C GLY A 406 21.23 -0.98 19.94
N GLY A 407 20.23 -1.15 19.06
CA GLY A 407 20.40 -1.59 17.68
C GLY A 407 20.80 -0.52 16.66
N ALA A 408 20.70 -0.88 15.38
CA ALA A 408 21.05 -0.02 14.26
C ALA A 408 19.89 0.86 13.79
N PHE A 409 20.22 1.95 13.09
CA PHE A 409 19.25 2.84 12.47
C PHE A 409 19.42 2.88 10.95
N PHE A 410 18.31 3.07 10.23
CA PHE A 410 18.32 3.56 8.84
C PHE A 410 17.93 5.04 8.86
N GLY A 411 18.90 5.94 8.67
CA GLY A 411 18.67 7.36 8.95
C GLY A 411 18.33 7.55 10.42
N THR A 412 17.12 8.00 10.73
CA THR A 412 16.56 8.13 12.08
C THR A 412 15.60 7.00 12.47
N HIS A 413 15.33 6.05 11.58
CA HIS A 413 14.41 4.94 11.82
C HIS A 413 15.11 3.80 12.56
N PRO A 414 14.67 3.43 13.79
CA PRO A 414 15.24 2.27 14.49
C PRO A 414 14.91 0.99 13.74
N ILE A 415 15.89 0.09 13.60
CA ILE A 415 15.73 -1.19 12.92
C ILE A 415 15.52 -2.27 13.98
N VAL A 416 14.33 -2.85 14.01
CA VAL A 416 13.98 -3.99 14.88
C VAL A 416 13.68 -5.21 14.02
N ARG A 417 13.89 -6.42 14.55
CA ARG A 417 13.65 -7.68 13.84
C ARG A 417 12.62 -8.52 14.56
N THR A 418 11.67 -9.12 13.83
CA THR A 418 10.80 -10.15 14.40
C THR A 418 11.64 -11.33 14.88
N ALA A 419 11.55 -11.64 16.17
CA ALA A 419 12.38 -12.61 16.87
C ALA A 419 11.62 -13.87 17.28
N THR A 420 10.29 -13.81 17.35
CA THR A 420 9.43 -14.94 17.73
C THR A 420 8.24 -15.08 16.79
N ALA A 421 7.53 -16.21 16.86
CA ALA A 421 6.31 -16.44 16.10
C ALA A 421 5.08 -15.66 16.64
N ASN A 422 5.19 -15.03 17.81
CA ASN A 422 4.14 -14.18 18.41
C ASN A 422 4.45 -12.67 18.20
N GLY A 423 5.05 -12.30 17.07
CA GLY A 423 5.33 -10.87 16.77
C GLY A 423 6.40 -10.15 17.62
N LEU A 424 6.94 -10.76 18.69
CA LEU A 424 7.95 -10.11 19.54
C LEU A 424 9.25 -9.80 18.78
N VAL A 425 9.92 -8.70 19.16
CA VAL A 425 11.03 -8.14 18.39
C VAL A 425 12.36 -8.13 19.14
N ALA A 426 13.46 -8.11 18.39
CA ALA A 426 14.83 -7.91 18.87
C ALA A 426 15.46 -6.70 18.17
N ASP A 427 16.51 -6.13 18.75
CA ASP A 427 17.24 -4.98 18.21
C ASP A 427 18.52 -5.36 17.43
N ASP A 428 18.68 -6.66 17.11
CA ASP A 428 19.83 -7.21 16.40
C ASP A 428 19.42 -8.18 15.28
N GLY A 429 20.43 -8.64 14.52
CA GLY A 429 20.28 -9.67 13.49
C GLY A 429 19.84 -9.16 12.12
N ASP A 430 19.54 -10.08 11.22
CA ASP A 430 19.26 -9.82 9.81
C ASP A 430 18.00 -10.52 9.33
N SER A 431 17.40 -10.02 8.25
CA SER A 431 16.32 -10.68 7.51
C SER A 431 16.44 -10.41 6.01
N LEU A 432 15.88 -11.32 5.20
CA LEU A 432 15.72 -11.11 3.77
C LEU A 432 14.62 -10.10 3.43
N LEU A 433 13.73 -9.82 4.38
CA LEU A 433 12.62 -8.89 4.26
C LEU A 433 12.82 -7.73 5.24
N ARG A 434 12.62 -6.51 4.76
CA ARG A 434 12.64 -5.27 5.53
C ARG A 434 11.42 -4.45 5.16
N PHE A 435 10.63 -4.15 6.16
CA PHE A 435 9.37 -3.44 6.05
C PHE A 435 9.53 -2.04 6.63
N ALA A 436 9.22 -1.05 5.81
CA ALA A 436 9.18 0.35 6.20
C ALA A 436 7.76 0.86 5.92
N LEU A 437 6.77 0.30 6.62
CA LEU A 437 5.38 0.73 6.50
C LEU A 437 5.25 2.17 7.01
N ALA A 438 4.45 2.98 6.33
CA ALA A 438 4.17 4.34 6.79
C ALA A 438 3.06 4.30 7.86
N PRO A 439 3.34 4.71 9.12
CA PRO A 439 2.29 4.76 10.13
C PRO A 439 1.30 5.88 9.84
N PHE A 440 0.04 5.63 10.20
CA PHE A 440 -0.91 6.71 10.41
C PHE A 440 -1.02 7.03 11.90
N GLU A 441 -1.33 8.28 12.22
CA GLU A 441 -1.60 8.66 13.60
C GLU A 441 -2.99 8.16 14.03
N PHE A 442 -3.04 7.49 15.18
CA PHE A 442 -4.28 7.00 15.78
C PHE A 442 -4.12 6.97 17.30
N ASP A 443 -4.98 7.72 17.99
CA ASP A 443 -5.11 7.67 19.44
C ASP A 443 -6.09 6.56 19.82
N ASP A 444 -5.53 5.47 20.34
CA ASP A 444 -6.25 4.28 20.79
C ASP A 444 -6.57 4.33 22.31
N SER A 445 -6.31 5.44 23.01
CA SER A 445 -6.51 5.54 24.47
C SER A 445 -7.96 5.39 24.94
N ALA A 446 -8.91 5.74 24.06
CA ALA A 446 -10.36 5.58 24.28
C ALA A 446 -11.00 4.60 23.27
N SER A 447 -10.18 3.80 22.59
CA SER A 447 -10.62 2.86 21.56
C SER A 447 -10.00 1.47 21.77
N ILE A 448 -10.26 0.56 20.83
CA ILE A 448 -9.62 -0.74 20.75
C ILE A 448 -8.51 -0.70 19.68
N ARG A 449 -7.49 -1.54 19.85
CA ARG A 449 -6.38 -1.61 18.88
C ARG A 449 -6.83 -2.19 17.54
N GLU A 450 -7.84 -3.06 17.59
CA GLU A 450 -8.54 -3.65 16.44
C GLU A 450 -9.15 -2.58 15.53
N ARG A 451 -9.42 -1.37 16.03
CA ARG A 451 -9.89 -0.25 15.20
C ARG A 451 -8.86 0.15 14.14
N GLY A 452 -7.58 -0.17 14.34
CA GLY A 452 -6.55 -0.07 13.31
C GLY A 452 -6.87 -0.90 12.06
N MET A 453 -7.54 -2.05 12.21
CA MET A 453 -8.00 -2.88 11.09
C MET A 453 -9.14 -2.21 10.32
N ASP A 454 -10.04 -1.49 10.99
CA ASP A 454 -11.12 -0.76 10.28
C ASP A 454 -10.59 0.46 9.51
N LEU A 455 -9.51 1.06 10.00
CA LEU A 455 -8.81 2.16 9.34
C LEU A 455 -8.03 1.68 8.10
N ASP A 456 -7.64 0.41 8.07
CA ASP A 456 -7.06 -0.26 6.90
C ASP A 456 -7.64 -1.69 6.71
N PRO A 457 -8.84 -1.78 6.07
CA PRO A 457 -9.65 -2.99 6.08
C PRO A 457 -9.10 -4.13 5.22
N VAL A 458 -7.99 -3.91 4.50
CA VAL A 458 -7.30 -5.01 3.80
C VAL A 458 -6.77 -6.06 4.79
N SER A 459 -6.54 -5.66 6.04
CA SER A 459 -6.18 -6.57 7.13
C SER A 459 -7.22 -7.68 7.35
N TYR A 460 -8.52 -7.41 7.20
CA TYR A 460 -9.57 -8.45 7.24
C TYR A 460 -9.48 -9.44 6.06
N VAL A 461 -9.12 -8.95 4.87
CA VAL A 461 -8.92 -9.81 3.69
C VAL A 461 -7.77 -10.78 3.90
N LEU A 462 -6.67 -10.27 4.45
CA LEU A 462 -5.50 -11.06 4.79
C LEU A 462 -5.83 -12.10 5.85
N MET A 463 -6.42 -11.66 6.97
CA MET A 463 -6.85 -12.50 8.09
C MET A 463 -7.67 -13.71 7.61
N ALA A 464 -8.77 -13.45 6.91
CA ALA A 464 -9.69 -14.49 6.49
C ALA A 464 -9.08 -15.45 5.45
N LYS A 465 -8.33 -14.92 4.48
CA LYS A 465 -7.70 -15.76 3.46
C LYS A 465 -6.59 -16.64 4.02
N GLU A 466 -5.88 -16.17 5.04
CA GLU A 466 -4.78 -16.91 5.64
C GLU A 466 -5.27 -18.15 6.38
N VAL A 467 -6.29 -18.00 7.24
CA VAL A 467 -6.86 -19.14 7.98
C VAL A 467 -7.47 -20.20 7.07
N ILE A 468 -8.01 -19.79 5.91
CA ILE A 468 -8.48 -20.70 4.85
C ILE A 468 -7.30 -21.46 4.23
N ARG A 469 -6.25 -20.74 3.81
CA ARG A 469 -5.04 -21.32 3.20
C ARG A 469 -4.37 -22.34 4.12
N GLU A 470 -4.36 -22.07 5.41
CA GLU A 470 -3.72 -22.88 6.43
C GLU A 470 -4.57 -24.05 6.93
N HIS A 471 -5.79 -24.19 6.40
CA HIS A 471 -6.73 -25.23 6.79
C HIS A 471 -7.09 -25.16 8.28
N LYS A 472 -7.12 -23.95 8.85
CA LYS A 472 -7.63 -23.68 10.20
C LYS A 472 -9.17 -23.67 10.23
N THR A 473 -9.81 -23.50 9.07
CA THR A 473 -11.27 -23.53 8.91
C THR A 473 -11.83 -24.93 8.67
N GLU A 474 -13.07 -25.16 9.09
CA GLU A 474 -13.83 -26.34 8.68
C GLU A 474 -14.41 -26.21 7.26
N PRO A 475 -14.57 -27.32 6.50
CA PRO A 475 -15.06 -27.26 5.12
C PRO A 475 -16.50 -26.76 4.99
N ASP A 476 -17.35 -27.13 5.94
CA ASP A 476 -18.76 -26.75 6.02
C ASP A 476 -18.96 -26.04 7.37
N GLY A 477 -19.32 -24.75 7.34
CA GLY A 477 -19.51 -23.97 8.57
C GLY A 477 -20.67 -24.48 9.42
N ASP A 478 -20.39 -24.74 10.69
CA ASP A 478 -21.32 -25.16 11.74
C ASP A 478 -21.08 -24.32 13.00
N PRO A 479 -21.93 -23.32 13.30
CA PRO A 479 -21.77 -22.47 14.49
C PRO A 479 -21.94 -23.22 15.83
N ASN A 480 -22.23 -24.52 15.81
CA ASN A 480 -22.23 -25.38 16.99
C ASN A 480 -20.95 -26.23 17.11
N SER A 481 -20.08 -26.26 16.11
CA SER A 481 -18.76 -26.88 16.14
C SER A 481 -17.80 -26.03 16.97
N LYS A 482 -16.66 -26.61 17.42
CA LYS A 482 -15.59 -25.83 18.10
C LYS A 482 -14.62 -25.20 17.11
N LYS A 483 -14.59 -25.70 15.87
CA LYS A 483 -13.69 -25.19 14.84
C LYS A 483 -14.26 -23.89 14.32
N ILE A 484 -13.39 -23.05 13.78
CA ILE A 484 -13.83 -21.86 13.06
C ILE A 484 -14.21 -22.25 11.63
N SER A 485 -15.11 -21.50 11.01
CA SER A 485 -15.39 -21.60 9.58
C SER A 485 -14.86 -20.38 8.81
N ASP A 486 -15.27 -20.22 7.56
CA ASP A 486 -14.98 -19.02 6.77
C ASP A 486 -15.43 -17.77 7.55
N GLU A 487 -14.51 -16.81 7.73
CA GLU A 487 -14.75 -15.63 8.56
C GLU A 487 -15.88 -14.72 8.04
N ARG A 488 -16.33 -14.90 6.79
CA ARG A 488 -17.55 -14.27 6.26
C ARG A 488 -18.84 -14.75 6.93
N ASN A 489 -18.80 -15.88 7.63
CA ASN A 489 -19.93 -16.40 8.41
C ASN A 489 -20.02 -15.79 9.81
N TYR A 490 -19.19 -14.80 10.15
CA TYR A 490 -19.15 -14.22 11.50
C TYR A 490 -19.78 -12.83 11.56
N LEU A 491 -20.52 -12.58 12.63
CA LEU A 491 -20.84 -11.24 13.10
C LEU A 491 -19.71 -10.77 14.02
N PHE A 492 -18.97 -9.77 13.58
CA PHE A 492 -17.98 -9.06 14.39
C PHE A 492 -18.69 -7.99 15.21
N VAL A 493 -18.37 -7.91 16.51
CA VAL A 493 -19.04 -7.04 17.47
C VAL A 493 -18.00 -6.23 18.23
N GLU A 494 -17.95 -4.92 17.99
CA GLU A 494 -17.33 -3.95 18.92
C GLU A 494 -18.34 -3.61 20.02
N TYR A 495 -17.87 -3.44 21.25
CA TYR A 495 -18.71 -3.15 22.39
C TYR A 495 -18.04 -2.23 23.41
N ASP A 496 -18.85 -1.44 24.11
CA ASP A 496 -18.46 -0.69 25.32
C ASP A 496 -19.42 -1.07 26.45
N ILE A 497 -18.92 -1.74 27.48
CA ILE A 497 -19.76 -2.26 28.57
C ILE A 497 -19.03 -2.17 29.90
N ASP A 498 -19.68 -1.57 30.90
CA ASP A 498 -19.22 -1.55 32.29
C ASP A 498 -20.00 -2.59 33.10
N VAL A 499 -19.31 -3.59 33.65
CA VAL A 499 -19.89 -4.77 34.31
C VAL A 499 -19.09 -5.20 35.54
N ASP A 500 -19.80 -5.61 36.59
CA ASP A 500 -19.23 -6.14 37.83
C ASP A 500 -18.85 -7.64 37.73
N VAL A 501 -17.90 -7.98 36.88
CA VAL A 501 -17.55 -9.37 36.48
C VAL A 501 -16.90 -10.27 37.56
N SER A 502 -17.33 -10.20 38.83
CA SER A 502 -16.83 -10.88 40.05
C SER A 502 -16.64 -12.41 39.96
N GLY A 503 -15.80 -12.91 39.05
CA GLY A 503 -15.67 -14.34 38.71
C GLY A 503 -16.63 -14.81 37.60
N ASN A 504 -17.43 -13.92 37.01
CA ASN A 504 -18.45 -14.26 36.01
C ASN A 504 -17.98 -14.04 34.58
N VAL A 505 -18.66 -14.68 33.63
CA VAL A 505 -18.26 -14.72 32.22
C VAL A 505 -19.19 -13.83 31.39
N LEU A 506 -18.64 -13.09 30.42
CA LEU A 506 -19.40 -12.29 29.45
C LEU A 506 -19.21 -12.88 28.06
N ARG A 507 -20.27 -12.95 27.26
CA ARG A 507 -20.19 -13.37 25.85
C ARG A 507 -21.14 -12.58 24.98
N ALA A 508 -20.80 -12.44 23.70
CA ALA A 508 -21.70 -11.87 22.72
C ALA A 508 -22.63 -12.94 22.13
N TYR A 509 -23.80 -12.51 21.68
CA TYR A 509 -24.75 -13.39 21.01
C TYR A 509 -25.47 -12.67 19.87
N ALA A 510 -26.02 -13.46 18.95
CA ALA A 510 -26.94 -13.00 17.90
C ALA A 510 -28.11 -13.98 17.74
N VAL A 511 -29.24 -13.50 17.25
CA VAL A 511 -30.44 -14.30 16.97
C VAL A 511 -30.73 -14.26 15.47
N VAL A 512 -30.71 -15.43 14.84
CA VAL A 512 -30.98 -15.64 13.41
C VAL A 512 -32.01 -16.76 13.27
N GLY A 513 -33.12 -16.50 12.56
CA GLY A 513 -34.19 -17.48 12.40
C GLY A 513 -34.82 -17.95 13.73
N GLY A 514 -34.78 -17.12 14.77
CA GLY A 514 -35.23 -17.47 16.13
C GLY A 514 -34.26 -18.36 16.93
N GLN A 515 -33.12 -18.74 16.36
CA GLN A 515 -32.06 -19.48 17.02
C GLN A 515 -31.00 -18.50 17.57
N ARG A 516 -30.52 -18.73 18.79
CA ARG A 516 -29.45 -17.94 19.41
C ARG A 516 -28.07 -18.59 19.19
N TYR A 517 -27.14 -17.80 18.66
CA TYR A 517 -25.73 -18.14 18.46
C TYR A 517 -24.86 -17.28 19.37
N ARG A 518 -23.66 -17.75 19.71
CA ARG A 518 -22.81 -17.13 20.74
C ARG A 518 -21.35 -17.15 20.32
N SER A 519 -20.58 -16.16 20.79
CA SER A 519 -19.15 -16.06 20.49
C SER A 519 -18.34 -17.26 20.98
N ASP A 520 -18.87 -18.01 21.94
CA ASP A 520 -18.28 -19.25 22.48
C ASP A 520 -18.74 -20.53 21.76
N HIS A 521 -19.44 -20.41 20.63
CA HIS A 521 -20.03 -21.52 19.88
C HIS A 521 -20.99 -22.39 20.73
N ASN A 522 -21.53 -21.84 21.83
CA ASN A 522 -22.27 -22.59 22.86
C ASN A 522 -21.46 -23.72 23.51
N ARG A 523 -20.12 -23.64 23.49
CA ARG A 523 -19.21 -24.67 23.99
C ARG A 523 -18.65 -24.29 25.36
N PRO A 524 -18.91 -25.09 26.42
CA PRO A 524 -18.35 -24.79 27.72
C PRO A 524 -16.82 -24.89 27.70
N GLY A 525 -16.17 -23.96 28.40
CA GLY A 525 -14.72 -23.96 28.64
C GLY A 525 -13.87 -23.20 27.62
N LEU A 526 -14.48 -22.54 26.62
CA LEU A 526 -13.76 -21.52 25.85
C LEU A 526 -13.63 -20.24 26.71
N PRO A 527 -12.43 -19.66 26.87
CA PRO A 527 -12.27 -18.38 27.54
C PRO A 527 -12.99 -17.32 26.71
N VAL A 528 -14.00 -16.69 27.29
CA VAL A 528 -14.85 -15.75 26.54
C VAL A 528 -14.81 -14.40 27.23
N LEU A 529 -14.36 -13.43 26.43
CA LEU A 529 -14.11 -12.03 26.74
C LEU A 529 -13.21 -11.76 27.97
N PRO A 530 -12.46 -10.65 27.98
CA PRO A 530 -11.67 -10.29 29.15
C PRO A 530 -12.58 -9.98 30.36
N MET A 531 -12.40 -10.74 31.45
CA MET A 531 -13.06 -10.48 32.72
C MET A 531 -12.40 -9.30 33.45
N ARG A 532 -12.71 -8.08 32.98
CA ARG A 532 -12.69 -6.78 33.67
C ARG A 532 -12.62 -5.71 32.60
N VAL A 533 -13.74 -5.04 32.36
CA VAL A 533 -13.74 -3.82 31.57
C VAL A 533 -13.82 -2.66 32.56
N GLY A 534 -12.68 -2.30 33.15
CA GLY A 534 -12.55 -1.01 33.80
C GLY A 534 -12.43 0.07 32.71
N GLY A 535 -13.56 0.51 32.15
CA GLY A 535 -13.66 1.64 31.21
C GLY A 535 -13.09 1.40 29.81
N GLY A 536 -13.38 0.27 29.17
CA GLY A 536 -12.78 -0.08 27.88
C GLY A 536 -13.76 -0.62 26.85
N ARG A 537 -13.50 -0.32 25.59
CA ARG A 537 -14.13 -1.02 24.47
C ARG A 537 -13.49 -2.39 24.27
N GLY A 538 -14.18 -3.31 23.60
CA GLY A 538 -13.67 -4.62 23.20
C GLY A 538 -14.23 -5.04 21.85
N GLN A 539 -13.66 -6.09 21.25
CA GLN A 539 -14.18 -6.74 20.05
C GLN A 539 -14.25 -8.26 20.23
N THR A 540 -15.23 -8.87 19.57
CA THR A 540 -15.46 -10.33 19.54
C THR A 540 -16.14 -10.70 18.24
N ALA A 541 -16.22 -12.00 17.93
CA ALA A 541 -16.93 -12.51 16.77
C ALA A 541 -17.88 -13.66 17.14
N ILE A 542 -19.02 -13.73 16.47
CA ILE A 542 -20.05 -14.76 16.66
C ILE A 542 -20.22 -15.51 15.33
N GLU A 543 -19.95 -16.81 15.32
CA GLU A 543 -20.22 -17.63 14.14
C GLU A 543 -21.73 -17.78 13.92
N LEU A 544 -22.16 -17.61 12.67
CA LEU A 544 -23.54 -17.72 12.22
C LEU A 544 -23.64 -18.78 11.11
N PRO A 545 -24.85 -19.30 10.82
CA PRO A 545 -25.04 -20.24 9.72
C PRO A 545 -24.52 -19.68 8.38
N PRO A 546 -23.88 -20.49 7.53
CA PRO A 546 -23.43 -20.04 6.23
C PRO A 546 -24.53 -19.38 5.39
N GLY A 547 -24.21 -18.26 4.76
CA GLY A 547 -25.16 -17.47 3.97
C GLY A 547 -26.02 -16.51 4.78
N THR A 548 -25.82 -16.40 6.10
CA THR A 548 -26.43 -15.35 6.92
C THR A 548 -25.93 -13.98 6.48
N THR A 549 -26.86 -13.02 6.40
CA THR A 549 -26.57 -11.60 6.19
C THR A 549 -26.98 -10.78 7.42
N LEU A 550 -26.54 -9.53 7.52
CA LEU A 550 -26.96 -8.64 8.60
C LEU A 550 -28.49 -8.46 8.69
N ALA A 551 -29.20 -8.57 7.57
CA ALA A 551 -30.66 -8.46 7.53
C ALA A 551 -31.39 -9.68 8.13
N ASP A 552 -30.70 -10.81 8.29
CA ASP A 552 -31.26 -12.02 8.90
C ASP A 552 -31.14 -12.02 10.43
N ILE A 553 -30.37 -11.08 10.98
CA ILE A 553 -30.14 -10.93 12.42
C ILE A 553 -31.26 -10.08 13.00
N THR A 554 -32.07 -10.66 13.90
CA THR A 554 -33.20 -9.94 14.53
C THR A 554 -32.83 -9.31 15.87
N GLU A 555 -31.76 -9.79 16.50
CA GLU A 555 -31.28 -9.32 17.80
C GLU A 555 -29.81 -9.67 17.95
N PHE A 556 -29.00 -8.78 18.51
CA PHE A 556 -27.66 -9.13 18.99
C PHE A 556 -27.31 -8.32 20.24
N GLY A 557 -26.31 -8.78 20.99
CA GLY A 557 -25.89 -8.11 22.20
C GLY A 557 -25.00 -8.94 23.11
N MET A 558 -25.00 -8.58 24.39
CA MET A 558 -24.16 -9.21 25.41
C MET A 558 -24.99 -10.04 26.39
N GLU A 559 -24.45 -11.17 26.82
CA GLU A 559 -25.05 -12.08 27.79
C GLU A 559 -24.03 -12.37 28.90
N GLY A 560 -24.45 -12.10 30.14
CA GLY A 560 -23.74 -12.51 31.34
C GLY A 560 -23.99 -13.99 31.65
N VAL A 561 -22.97 -14.68 32.16
CA VAL A 561 -23.07 -16.00 32.78
C VAL A 561 -22.67 -15.88 34.24
N GLY A 562 -23.65 -15.98 35.13
CA GLY A 562 -23.54 -15.69 36.56
C GLY A 562 -24.37 -14.47 36.97
N THR A 563 -24.29 -14.12 38.26
CA THR A 563 -25.00 -12.94 38.79
C THR A 563 -24.14 -11.70 38.60
N MET A 564 -24.62 -10.76 37.78
CA MET A 564 -23.92 -9.52 37.50
C MET A 564 -24.89 -8.36 37.26
N SER A 565 -24.36 -7.16 37.27
CA SER A 565 -24.99 -5.90 36.93
C SER A 565 -24.04 -5.06 36.08
N GLY A 566 -24.61 -4.29 35.17
CA GLY A 566 -23.80 -3.47 34.28
C GLY A 566 -24.61 -2.66 33.30
N THR A 567 -23.90 -1.78 32.60
CA THR A 567 -24.45 -0.90 31.57
C THR A 567 -23.65 -1.05 30.30
N LEU A 568 -24.34 -1.40 29.21
CA LEU A 568 -23.83 -1.35 27.85
C LEU A 568 -24.01 0.08 27.33
N TYR A 569 -22.94 0.66 26.80
CA TYR A 569 -22.90 2.04 26.27
C TYR A 569 -22.85 2.09 24.74
N HIS A 570 -22.23 1.08 24.13
CA HIS A 570 -22.04 1.00 22.68
C HIS A 570 -22.05 -0.44 22.20
N LEU A 571 -22.65 -0.68 21.03
CA LEU A 571 -22.47 -1.89 20.23
C LEU A 571 -22.34 -1.50 18.76
N ASP A 572 -21.42 -2.13 18.05
CA ASP A 572 -21.32 -2.03 16.60
C ASP A 572 -21.12 -3.41 16.00
N GLY A 573 -22.05 -3.84 15.16
CA GLY A 573 -22.06 -5.15 14.52
C GLY A 573 -21.85 -5.04 13.00
N PHE A 574 -20.92 -5.82 12.46
CA PHE A 574 -20.71 -5.94 11.01
C PHE A 574 -20.35 -7.37 10.60
N MET A 575 -20.52 -7.69 9.32
CA MET A 575 -20.10 -8.95 8.71
C MET A 575 -19.16 -8.65 7.54
N LEU A 576 -18.32 -9.62 7.17
CA LEU A 576 -17.47 -9.50 5.99
C LEU A 576 -18.27 -9.85 4.72
N GLY A 577 -18.08 -9.05 3.67
CA GLY A 577 -18.64 -9.26 2.35
C GLY A 577 -17.96 -10.39 1.57
N GLY A 578 -18.43 -10.62 0.33
CA GLY A 578 -17.85 -11.64 -0.56
C GLY A 578 -16.37 -11.40 -0.92
N ASP A 579 -15.92 -10.16 -0.80
CA ASP A 579 -14.53 -9.71 -0.99
C ASP A 579 -13.71 -9.66 0.30
N PHE A 580 -14.27 -10.15 1.42
CA PHE A 580 -13.68 -10.15 2.77
C PHE A 580 -13.49 -8.78 3.41
N LEU A 581 -14.11 -7.73 2.86
CA LEU A 581 -14.13 -6.41 3.50
C LEU A 581 -15.35 -6.27 4.42
N PRO A 582 -15.28 -5.48 5.50
CA PRO A 582 -16.46 -5.13 6.30
C PRO A 582 -17.58 -4.54 5.43
N ASP A 583 -18.79 -5.08 5.55
CA ASP A 583 -20.01 -4.55 4.91
C ASP A 583 -20.72 -3.54 5.85
N GLY A 584 -22.03 -3.35 5.70
CA GLY A 584 -22.83 -2.47 6.54
C GLY A 584 -22.60 -2.64 8.05
N HIS A 585 -22.76 -1.55 8.78
CA HIS A 585 -22.66 -1.55 10.24
C HIS A 585 -24.04 -1.34 10.86
N VAL A 586 -24.29 -2.03 11.96
CA VAL A 586 -25.46 -1.85 12.81
C VAL A 586 -25.00 -1.41 14.18
N THR A 587 -25.26 -0.14 14.49
CA THR A 587 -24.71 0.52 15.68
C THR A 587 -25.80 0.91 16.67
N PHE A 588 -25.52 0.68 17.94
CA PHE A 588 -26.26 1.21 19.08
C PHE A 588 -25.33 2.13 19.89
N ASP A 589 -25.82 3.33 20.19
CA ASP A 589 -25.21 4.28 21.11
C ASP A 589 -26.24 4.69 22.15
N GLY A 590 -25.97 4.41 23.43
CA GLY A 590 -26.89 4.72 24.52
C GLY A 590 -26.65 3.86 25.74
N ALA A 591 -27.34 4.13 26.84
CA ALA A 591 -27.19 3.36 28.07
C ALA A 591 -28.28 2.28 28.16
N LEU A 592 -27.87 1.01 28.13
CA LEU A 592 -28.73 -0.13 28.41
C LEU A 592 -28.26 -0.78 29.71
N ALA A 593 -29.03 -0.68 30.78
CA ALA A 593 -28.71 -1.27 32.07
C ALA A 593 -29.41 -2.63 32.23
N ALA A 594 -28.69 -3.63 32.75
CA ALA A 594 -29.25 -4.92 33.10
C ALA A 594 -28.61 -5.45 34.38
N SER A 595 -29.36 -6.23 35.15
CA SER A 595 -28.88 -6.87 36.37
C SER A 595 -29.65 -8.16 36.67
N GLY A 596 -29.03 -9.08 37.41
CA GLY A 596 -29.66 -10.31 37.85
C GLY A 596 -28.81 -11.54 37.56
N SER A 597 -29.45 -12.72 37.50
CA SER A 597 -28.80 -13.96 37.10
C SER A 597 -28.83 -14.09 35.59
N ASN A 598 -27.65 -14.17 34.97
CA ASN A 598 -27.45 -14.20 33.52
C ASN A 598 -28.13 -13.06 32.76
N PRO A 599 -27.84 -11.78 33.09
CA PRO A 599 -28.49 -10.63 32.44
C PRO A 599 -28.11 -10.54 30.96
N THR A 600 -28.98 -9.91 30.16
CA THR A 600 -28.76 -9.65 28.74
C THR A 600 -28.85 -8.16 28.43
N TRP A 601 -27.95 -7.67 27.59
CA TRP A 601 -27.95 -6.33 27.01
C TRP A 601 -28.16 -6.45 25.51
N SER A 602 -29.40 -6.24 25.06
CA SER A 602 -29.89 -6.62 23.74
C SER A 602 -30.26 -5.40 22.90
N VAL A 603 -29.90 -5.44 21.62
CA VAL A 603 -30.38 -4.51 20.60
C VAL A 603 -31.21 -5.30 19.60
N THR A 604 -32.49 -4.93 19.45
CA THR A 604 -33.39 -5.52 18.45
C THR A 604 -33.22 -4.80 17.12
N LEU A 605 -33.12 -5.57 16.05
CA LEU A 605 -33.01 -5.08 14.69
C LEU A 605 -34.38 -5.13 13.98
N PRO A 606 -34.64 -4.19 13.06
CA PRO A 606 -35.95 -4.01 12.44
C PRO A 606 -36.38 -5.16 11.53
#